data_AF-A0A1I3F8I6-F1
#
_entry.id   AF-A0A1I3F8I6-F1
#
_cell.length_a   1.000
_cell.length_b   1.000
_cell.length_c   1.000
_cell.angle_alpha   90.00
_cell.angle_beta   90.00
_cell.angle_gamma   90.00
#
_symmetry.space_group_name_H-M   'P 1'
#
loop_
_entity.id
_entity.type
_entity.pdbx_description
1 polymer ?
#
loop_
_entity_poly.entity_id
_entity_poly.type
_entity_poly.pdbx_seq_one_letter_code
_entity_poly.pdbx_strand_id
1 'polypeptide(L)'
;MRAASDILRDTPPPVHESFRLDRAYRYGTGLEIVLDIPAIDRAAIECAIHRFRECGETDWQSPTPIPRDHPRKTEAEILARARKQGEASQTA
;
A
#
# COMPACT_ATOMS: atom_id res chain seq x y z
N MET A 1 -1.31 -2.77 -33.14
CA MET A 1 -0.95 -3.42 -31.86
C MET A 1 -0.53 -2.31 -30.91
N ARG A 2 -1.30 -1.99 -29.86
CA ARG A 2 -0.93 -0.91 -28.91
C ARG A 2 0.24 -1.38 -28.04
N ALA A 3 1.16 -0.49 -27.67
CA ALA A 3 2.32 -0.82 -26.84
C ALA A 3 1.86 -1.17 -25.41
N ALA A 4 2.55 -2.11 -24.74
CA ALA A 4 2.23 -2.53 -23.37
C ALA A 4 2.22 -1.37 -22.34
N SER A 5 3.03 -0.34 -22.59
CA SER A 5 3.09 0.89 -21.79
C SER A 5 1.79 1.71 -21.84
N ASP A 6 1.08 1.71 -22.97
CA ASP A 6 -0.19 2.43 -23.12
C ASP A 6 -1.32 1.72 -22.35
N ILE A 7 -1.27 0.38 -22.28
CA ILE A 7 -2.23 -0.44 -21.53
C ILE A 7 -2.10 -0.19 -20.02
N LEU A 8 -0.87 -0.04 -19.51
CA LEU A 8 -0.60 0.24 -18.09
C LEU A 8 -1.11 1.63 -17.64
N ARG A 9 -1.16 2.60 -18.55
CA ARG A 9 -1.62 3.97 -18.25
C ARG A 9 -3.15 4.08 -18.24
N ASP A 10 -3.81 3.44 -19.21
CA ASP A 10 -5.26 3.54 -19.39
C ASP A 10 -6.03 2.49 -18.57
N THR A 11 -5.43 1.33 -18.28
CA THR A 11 -6.06 0.27 -17.49
C THR A 11 -5.02 -0.40 -16.59
N PRO A 12 -4.67 0.23 -15.45
CA PRO A 12 -3.66 -0.33 -14.58
C PRO A 12 -4.14 -1.70 -14.04
N PRO A 13 -3.24 -2.68 -13.81
CA PRO A 13 -3.62 -4.00 -13.32
C PRO A 13 -4.25 -3.89 -11.92
N PRO A 14 -5.24 -4.71 -11.56
CA PRO A 14 -5.84 -4.67 -10.22
C PRO A 14 -4.77 -4.93 -9.15
N VAL A 15 -4.85 -4.18 -8.05
CA VAL A 15 -4.01 -4.38 -6.87
C VAL A 15 -4.84 -5.10 -5.83
N HIS A 16 -4.25 -6.09 -5.17
CA HIS A 16 -4.89 -6.86 -4.12
C HIS A 16 -4.10 -6.65 -2.82
N GLU A 17 -4.77 -6.69 -1.68
CA GLU A 17 -4.05 -6.88 -0.43
C GLU A 17 -3.31 -8.21 -0.47
N SER A 18 -2.10 -8.23 0.07
CA SER A 18 -1.28 -9.44 0.04
C SER A 18 -0.20 -9.45 1.11
N PHE A 19 0.17 -10.65 1.54
CA PHE A 19 1.40 -10.95 2.27
C PHE A 19 2.29 -11.82 1.39
N ARG A 20 3.57 -11.49 1.28
CA ARG A 20 4.57 -12.31 0.59
C ARG A 20 5.82 -12.47 1.41
N LEU A 21 6.26 -13.71 1.56
CA LEU A 21 7.55 -14.03 2.17
C LEU A 21 8.68 -13.75 1.18
N ASP A 22 9.57 -12.85 1.55
CA ASP A 22 10.83 -12.66 0.85
C ASP A 22 11.92 -13.52 1.49
N ARG A 23 12.14 -14.70 0.91
CA ARG A 23 13.21 -15.62 1.35
C ARG A 23 14.61 -15.21 0.86
N ALA A 24 14.70 -14.21 -0.01
CA ALA A 24 15.98 -13.69 -0.48
C ALA A 24 16.52 -12.56 0.43
N TYR A 25 15.76 -12.19 1.47
CA TYR A 25 16.19 -11.18 2.42
C TYR A 25 17.47 -11.63 3.15
N ARG A 26 18.52 -10.82 3.04
CA ARG A 26 19.87 -11.17 3.50
C ARG A 26 19.96 -11.50 4.99
N TYR A 27 19.06 -10.95 5.82
CA TYR A 27 19.13 -11.04 7.27
C TYR A 27 18.05 -11.94 7.88
N GLY A 28 17.38 -12.77 7.07
CA GLY A 28 16.37 -13.72 7.53
C GLY A 28 15.20 -13.82 6.57
N THR A 29 13.99 -13.95 7.10
CA THR A 29 12.76 -13.95 6.30
C THR A 29 12.24 -12.52 6.20
N GLY A 30 12.25 -11.96 5.00
CA GLY A 30 11.60 -10.68 4.72
C GLY A 30 10.09 -10.87 4.55
N LEU A 31 9.34 -9.80 4.77
CA LEU A 31 7.89 -9.77 4.59
C LEU A 31 7.52 -8.54 3.77
N GLU A 32 6.92 -8.77 2.61
CA GLU A 32 6.30 -7.73 1.80
C GLU A 32 4.79 -7.72 2.06
N ILE A 33 4.24 -6.52 2.28
CA ILE A 33 2.83 -6.34 2.65
C ILE A 33 2.19 -5.27 1.75
N VAL A 34 0.99 -5.57 1.25
CA VAL A 34 0.10 -4.61 0.57
C VAL A 34 -1.21 -4.54 1.35
N LEU A 35 -1.63 -3.33 1.75
CA LEU A 35 -2.85 -3.08 2.54
C LEU A 35 -3.68 -1.97 1.91
N ASP A 36 -5.01 -2.08 2.01
CA ASP A 36 -5.95 -1.00 1.68
C ASP A 36 -6.25 -0.16 2.93
N ILE A 37 -5.39 0.81 3.21
CA ILE A 37 -5.53 1.71 4.36
C ILE A 37 -5.24 3.15 3.97
N PRO A 38 -5.90 4.14 4.61
CA PRO A 38 -5.74 5.55 4.23
C PRO A 38 -4.39 6.14 4.62
N ALA A 39 -3.71 5.58 5.63
CA ALA A 39 -2.40 6.01 6.08
C ALA A 39 -1.63 4.85 6.69
N ILE A 40 -0.31 4.82 6.46
CA ILE A 40 0.59 3.87 7.11
C ILE A 40 1.10 4.53 8.40
N ASP A 41 0.62 4.05 9.53
CA ASP A 41 1.13 4.41 10.85
C ASP A 41 1.58 3.16 11.63
N ARG A 42 2.08 3.36 12.84
CA ARG A 42 2.56 2.27 13.69
C ARG A 42 1.45 1.25 13.99
N ALA A 43 0.25 1.71 14.30
CA ALA A 43 -0.86 0.83 14.64
C ALA A 43 -1.27 -0.03 13.43
N ALA A 44 -1.27 0.56 12.23
CA ALA A 44 -1.52 -0.16 10.98
C ALA A 44 -0.46 -1.24 10.73
N ILE A 45 0.82 -0.94 10.96
CA ILE A 45 1.91 -1.91 10.83
C ILE A 45 1.75 -3.06 11.83
N GLU A 46 1.48 -2.74 13.11
CA GLU A 46 1.29 -3.75 14.16
C GLU A 46 0.09 -4.66 13.85
N CYS A 47 -1.05 -4.08 13.47
CA CYS A 47 -2.25 -4.83 13.04
C CYS A 47 -1.97 -5.74 11.84
N ALA A 48 -1.22 -5.26 10.85
CA ALA A 48 -0.86 -6.05 9.68
C ALA A 48 0.03 -7.26 10.03
N ILE A 49 1.00 -7.06 10.92
CA ILE A 49 1.85 -8.15 11.43
C ILE A 49 1.02 -9.16 12.22
N HIS A 50 0.09 -8.69 13.06
CA HIS A 50 -0.83 -9.58 13.78
C HIS A 50 -1.66 -10.43 12.82
N ARG A 51 -2.28 -9.82 11.81
CA ARG A 51 -3.04 -10.54 10.79
C ARG A 51 -2.17 -11.54 10.01
N PHE A 52 -0.95 -11.17 9.64
CA PHE A 52 -0.02 -12.08 8.97
C PHE A 52 0.26 -13.35 9.80
N ARG A 53 0.44 -13.19 11.12
CA ARG A 53 0.61 -14.33 12.05
C ARG A 53 -0.65 -15.17 12.17
N GLU A 54 -1.83 -14.54 12.25
CA GLU A 54 -3.12 -15.25 12.27
C GLU A 54 -3.37 -16.05 10.98
N CYS A 55 -2.87 -15.57 9.85
CA CYS A 55 -2.90 -16.28 8.58
C CYS A 55 -1.87 -17.43 8.49
N GLY A 56 -1.10 -17.69 9.55
CA GLY A 56 -0.13 -18.78 9.59
C GLY A 56 1.24 -18.44 8.98
N GLU A 57 1.56 -17.15 8.88
CA GLU A 57 2.86 -16.67 8.38
C GLU A 57 3.21 -17.14 6.95
N THR A 58 2.18 -17.27 6.10
CA THR A 58 2.32 -17.73 4.71
C THR A 58 1.93 -16.65 3.71
N ASP A 59 2.31 -16.86 2.45
CA ASP A 59 1.82 -16.07 1.35
C ASP A 59 0.29 -16.10 1.31
N TRP A 60 -0.31 -14.92 1.16
CA TRP A 60 -1.75 -14.74 1.08
C TRP A 60 -2.07 -13.58 0.15
N GLN A 61 -3.18 -13.68 -0.56
CA GLN A 61 -3.70 -12.60 -1.38
C GLN A 61 -5.23 -12.54 -1.23
N SER A 62 -5.75 -11.33 -1.07
CA SER A 62 -7.20 -11.10 -1.07
C SER A 62 -7.81 -11.51 -2.41
N PRO A 63 -8.91 -12.29 -2.43
CA PRO A 63 -9.61 -12.60 -3.67
C PRO A 63 -10.22 -11.34 -4.31
N THR A 64 -10.50 -10.32 -3.51
CA THR A 64 -11.12 -9.07 -3.96
C THR A 64 -10.04 -7.99 -4.16
N PRO A 65 -10.01 -7.31 -5.32
CA PRO A 65 -9.08 -6.21 -5.55
C PRO A 65 -9.46 -4.98 -4.72
N ILE A 66 -8.45 -4.17 -4.42
CA ILE A 66 -8.60 -2.89 -3.73
C ILE A 66 -9.45 -1.95 -4.60
N PRO A 67 -10.55 -1.38 -4.07
CA PRO A 67 -11.38 -0.41 -4.78
C PRO A 67 -10.56 0.83 -5.16
N ARG A 68 -10.55 1.17 -6.44
CA ARG A 68 -9.80 2.33 -6.97
C ARG A 68 -10.58 3.64 -6.96
N ASP A 69 -11.63 3.71 -6.17
CA ASP A 69 -12.52 4.87 -6.12
C ASP A 69 -11.91 6.06 -5.34
N HIS A 70 -10.66 5.94 -4.93
CA HIS A 70 -9.91 7.07 -4.40
C HIS A 70 -9.52 8.01 -5.55
N PRO A 71 -9.79 9.33 -5.43
CA PRO A 71 -9.29 10.29 -6.41
C PRO A 71 -7.79 10.11 -6.50
N ARG A 72 -7.27 9.85 -7.72
CA ARG A 72 -5.84 9.71 -7.99
C ARG A 72 -5.15 11.03 -7.63
N LYS A 73 -4.74 11.16 -6.37
CA LYS A 73 -3.90 12.28 -5.94
C LYS A 73 -2.48 11.92 -6.29
N THR A 74 -1.85 12.80 -7.05
CA THR A 74 -0.42 12.75 -7.30
C THR A 74 0.34 12.89 -5.99
N GLU A 75 1.57 12.36 -5.95
CA GLU A 75 2.48 12.54 -4.83
C GLU A 75 2.62 14.03 -4.44
N ALA A 76 2.69 14.91 -5.44
CA ALA A 76 2.71 16.36 -5.25
C ALA A 76 1.47 16.89 -4.50
N GLU A 77 0.27 16.40 -4.82
CA GLU A 77 -0.97 16.79 -4.15
C GLU A 77 -1.05 16.26 -2.71
N ILE A 78 -0.50 15.06 -2.45
CA ILE A 78 -0.42 14.48 -1.11
C ILE A 78 0.56 15.29 -0.25
N LEU A 79 1.76 15.58 -0.77
CA LEU A 79 2.79 16.37 -0.08
C LEU A 79 2.33 17.82 0.17
N ALA A 80 1.66 18.44 -0.80
CA ALA A 80 1.11 19.79 -0.63
C ALA A 80 0.05 19.84 0.47
N ARG A 81 -0.78 18.80 0.62
CA ARG A 81 -1.77 18.71 1.71
C ARG A 81 -1.10 18.54 3.07
N ALA A 82 -0.08 17.68 3.17
CA ALA A 82 0.67 17.45 4.40
C ALA A 82 1.37 18.74 4.89
N ARG A 83 1.94 19.53 3.95
CA ARG A 83 2.56 20.82 4.26
C ARG A 83 1.55 21.83 4.83
N LYS A 84 0.38 21.98 4.20
CA LYS A 84 -0.68 22.86 4.70
C LYS A 84 -1.21 22.46 6.08
N GLN A 85 -1.24 21.16 6.38
CA GLN A 85 -1.66 20.66 7.70
C GLN A 85 -0.61 20.91 8.78
N GLY A 86 0.68 20.83 8.46
CA GLY A 86 1.76 21.20 9.37
C GLY A 86 1.84 22.70 9.66
N GLU A 87 1.54 23.54 8.67
CA GLU A 87 1.50 25.00 8.83
C GLU A 87 0.31 25.46 9.69
N ALA A 88 -0.85 24.81 9.57
CA ALA A 88 -2.04 25.12 10.38
C ALA A 88 -1.90 24.77 11.87
N SER A 89 -1.06 23.79 12.22
CA SER A 89 -0.76 23.44 13.63
C SER A 89 0.32 24.31 14.29
N GLN A 90 0.99 25.21 13.55
CA GLN A 90 1.98 26.15 14.12
C GLN A 90 1.43 27.56 14.40
N THR A 91 0.19 27.84 14.01
CA THR A 91 -0.47 29.15 14.25
C THR A 91 -1.58 29.10 15.29
N ALA A 92 -1.67 28.04 16.09
CA ALA A 92 -2.64 27.90 17.19
C ALA A 92 -1.94 27.94 18.55
#